data_AF-A0A950Y977-F1
#
_entry.id   AF-A0A950Y977-F1
#
_cell.length_a   1.000
_cell.length_b   1.000
_cell.length_c   1.000
_cell.angle_alpha   90.00
_cell.angle_beta   90.00
_cell.angle_gamma   90.00
#
_symmetry.space_group_name_H-M   'P 1'
#
loop_
_entity.id
_entity.type
_entity.pdbx_description
1 polymer ?
#
loop_
_entity_poly.entity_id
_entity_poly.type
_entity_poly.pdbx_seq_one_letter_code
_entity_poly.pdbx_strand_id
1 'polypeptide(L)' 'MHSGASRYLRDTGELRLVLLCDSCGAERQELGRVDYRPDPEVERAELAAGGSALGVPGAVTLH' A
#
# COMPACT_ATOMS: atom_id res chain seq x y z
N MET A 1 4.18 -9.38 -18.06
CA MET A 1 3.35 -8.30 -17.50
C MET A 1 3.46 -8.41 -15.98
N HIS A 2 3.48 -7.27 -15.31
CA HIS A 2 3.59 -7.20 -13.85
C HIS A 2 2.63 -6.15 -13.31
N SER A 3 2.09 -6.41 -12.13
CA SER A 3 1.25 -5.48 -11.37
C SER A 3 1.89 -5.15 -10.03
N GLY A 4 1.62 -3.94 -9.53
CA GLY A 4 1.97 -3.54 -8.18
C GLY A 4 0.91 -4.00 -7.17
N ALA A 5 1.35 -4.43 -5.99
CA ALA A 5 0.47 -4.71 -4.86
C ALA A 5 1.08 -4.16 -3.56
N SER A 6 0.23 -3.93 -2.56
CA SER A 6 0.64 -3.57 -1.21
C SER A 6 0.15 -4.61 -0.19
N ARG A 7 0.97 -4.89 0.82
CA ARG A 7 0.63 -5.79 1.92
C ARG A 7 0.89 -5.11 3.25
N TYR A 8 -0.13 -5.08 4.10
CA TYR A 8 0.00 -4.54 5.45
C TYR A 8 0.68 -5.54 6.39
N LEU A 9 1.78 -5.11 7.00
CA LEU A 9 2.53 -5.83 8.03
C LEU A 9 2.10 -5.29 9.39
N ARG A 10 1.20 -6.00 10.06
CA ARG A 10 0.62 -5.56 11.34
C ARG A 10 1.65 -5.40 12.46
N ASP A 11 2.65 -6.27 12.50
CA ASP A 11 3.63 -6.31 13.59
C ASP A 11 4.53 -5.08 13.61
N THR A 12 4.78 -4.49 12.43
CA THR A 12 5.63 -3.30 12.29
C THR A 12 4.83 -2.04 11.96
N GLY A 13 3.56 -2.18 11.57
CA GLY A 13 2.75 -1.04 11.13
C GLY A 13 3.26 -0.46 9.82
N GLU A 14 3.59 -1.31 8.85
CA GLU A 14 4.16 -0.92 7.56
C GLU A 14 3.33 -1.47 6.39
N LEU A 15 3.29 -0.74 5.27
CA LEU A 15 2.92 -1.27 3.97
C LEU A 15 4.17 -1.71 3.22
N ARG A 16 4.22 -3.00 2.88
CA ARG A 16 5.22 -3.56 1.98
C ARG A 16 4.71 -3.52 0.55
N LEU A 17 5.43 -2.85 -0.33
CA LEU A 17 5.10 -2.73 -1.75
C LEU A 17 5.84 -3.80 -2.53
N VAL A 18 5.12 -4.55 -3.37
CA VAL A 18 5.68 -5.68 -4.11
C VAL A 18 5.25 -5.67 -5.58
N LEU A 19 6.09 -6.24 -6.42
CA LEU A 19 5.79 -6.53 -7.81
C LEU A 19 5.31 -7.98 -7.94
N LEU A 20 4.13 -8.17 -8.52
CA LEU A 20 3.54 -9.48 -8.78
C LEU A 20 3.64 -9.85 -10.26
N CYS A 21 3.80 -11.13 -10.54
CA CYS A 21 3.66 -11.65 -11.88
C CYS A 21 2.19 -11.86 -12.22
N ASP A 22 1.69 -11.23 -13.27
CA ASP A 22 0.26 -11.31 -13.61
C ASP A 22 -0.16 -12.72 -14.04
N SER A 23 0.77 -13.54 -14.52
CA SER A 23 0.47 -14.90 -15.00
C SER A 23 0.32 -15.94 -13.88
N CYS A 24 1.09 -15.81 -12.80
CA CYS A 24 1.14 -16.82 -11.74
C CYS A 24 0.90 -16.27 -10.33
N GLY A 25 0.74 -14.95 -10.19
CA GLY A 25 0.56 -14.28 -8.90
C GLY A 25 1.79 -14.27 -8.00
N ALA A 26 2.93 -14.82 -8.44
CA ALA A 26 4.13 -14.89 -7.61
C ALA A 26 4.69 -13.49 -7.32
N GLU A 27 5.06 -13.26 -6.06
CA GLU A 27 5.90 -12.11 -5.68
C GLU A 27 7.26 -12.23 -6.36
N ARG A 28 7.64 -11.22 -7.13
CA ARG A 28 8.92 -11.16 -7.84
C ARG A 28 9.95 -10.33 -7.11
N GLN A 29 9.53 -9.19 -6.57
CA GLN A 29 10.43 -8.22 -5.95
C GLN A 29 9.69 -7.36 -4.93
N GLU A 30 10.37 -7.03 -3.83
CA GLU A 30 9.96 -5.95 -2.93
C GLU A 30 10.46 -4.61 -3.50
N LEU A 31 9.55 -3.67 -3.65
CA LEU A 31 9.81 -2.34 -4.21
C LEU A 31 10.12 -1.32 -3.11
N GLY A 32 9.60 -1.55 -1.90
CA GLY A 32 9.87 -0.71 -0.75
C GLY A 32 8.91 -0.96 0.41
N ARG A 33 9.12 -0.18 1.47
CA ARG A 33 8.27 -0.16 2.65
C ARG A 33 7.91 1.28 2.99
N VAL A 34 6.70 1.46 3.50
CA VAL A 34 6.20 2.74 3.97
C VAL A 34 5.58 2.53 5.35
N ASP A 35 5.94 3.37 6.31
CA ASP A 35 5.26 3.41 7.60
C ASP A 35 3.77 3.70 7.36
N TYR A 36 2.91 2.80 7.82
CA TYR A 36 1.47 2.91 7.62
C TYR A 36 0.74 2.62 8.92
N ARG A 37 0.35 3.71 9.58
CA ARG A 37 -0.43 3.68 10.81
C ARG A 37 -1.82 4.24 10.50
N PRO A 38 -2.78 3.40 10.08
CA PRO A 38 -4.12 3.87 9.79
C PRO A 38 -4.72 4.41 11.09
N ASP A 39 -5.09 5.69 11.09
CA ASP A 39 -5.90 6.28 12.14
C ASP A 39 -7.37 6.07 11.77
N PRO A 40 -8.10 5.20 12.48
CA PRO A 40 -9.47 4.86 12.13
C PRO A 40 -10.43 6.05 12.24
N GLU A 41 -10.11 7.08 13.04
CA GLU A 41 -10.95 8.28 13.14
C GLU A 41 -10.77 9.18 11.91
N VAL A 42 -9.52 9.36 11.47
CA VAL A 42 -9.18 10.11 10.25
C VAL A 42 -9.73 9.40 9.02
N GLU A 43 -9.50 8.09 8.88
CA GLU A 43 -9.99 7.30 7.75
C GLU A 43 -11.52 7.34 7.65
N ARG A 44 -12.23 7.24 8.79
CA ARG A 44 -13.70 7.35 8.79
C ARG A 44 -14.17 8.73 8.35
N ALA A 45 -13.47 9.79 8.75
CA ALA A 45 -13.78 11.14 8.32
C ALA A 45 -13.53 11.31 6.81
N GLU A 46 -12.43 10.78 6.28
CA GLU A 46 -12.11 10.81 4.84
C GLU A 46 -13.12 10.01 4.02
N LEU A 47 -13.45 8.79 4.41
CA LEU A 47 -14.49 7.99 3.73
C LEU A 47 -15.84 8.70 3.74
N ALA A 48 -16.24 9.30 4.87
CA ALA A 48 -17.49 10.06 4.99
C ALA A 48 -17.50 11.32 4.11
N ALA A 49 -16.32 11.92 3.89
CA ALA A 49 -16.13 13.07 3.01
C ALA A 49 -15.99 12.70 1.52
N GLY A 50 -16.08 11.41 1.16
CA GLY A 50 -15.90 10.93 -0.21
C GLY A 50 -14.44 10.84 -0.67
N GLY A 51 -13.50 10.83 0.28
CA GLY A 51 -12.08 10.64 0.04
C GLY A 51 -11.79 9.24 -0.53
N SER A 52 -10.89 9.19 -1.52
CA SER A 52 -10.33 7.94 -2.01
C SER A 52 -9.26 7.49 -1.01
N ALA A 53 -9.58 6.51 -0.17
CA ALA A 53 -8.77 6.02 0.93
C ALA A 53 -7.50 5.30 0.45
N LEU A 54 -6.52 6.07 -0.02
CA LEU A 54 -5.12 5.69 -0.20
C LEU A 54 -4.25 6.94 0.02
N GLY A 55 -4.40 7.57 1.18
CA GLY A 55 -3.41 8.53 1.69
C GLY A 55 -2.15 7.79 2.11
N VAL A 56 -1.31 7.39 1.16
CA VAL A 56 0.07 6.97 1.46
C VAL A 56 0.91 8.25 1.48
N PRO A 57 1.36 8.76 2.65
CA PRO A 57 2.33 9.84 2.67
C PRO A 57 3.67 9.27 2.18
N GLY A 58 3.89 9.35 0.87
CA GLY A 58 5.07 8.79 0.22
C GLY A 58 4.72 8.30 -1.17
N ALA A 59 4.63 9.22 -2.13
CA ALA A 59 4.59 8.86 -3.54
C ALA A 59 5.86 8.06 -3.87
N VAL A 60 5.72 6.74 -4.00
CA VAL A 60 6.80 5.89 -4.51
C VAL A 60 6.89 6.13 -6.01
N THR A 61 7.84 6.97 -6.41
CA THR A 61 8.19 7.14 -7.82
C THR A 61 8.89 5.87 -8.30
N LEU A 62 8.18 5.08 -9.11
CA LEU A 62 8.78 3.97 -9.84
C LEU A 62 9.55 4.55 -11.04
N HIS A 63 10.87 4.42 -11.02
CA HIS A 63 11.77 4.77 -12.14
C HIS A 63 11.84 3.64 -13.17
#